data_AF-A0AAN5CHX9-F1
#
_entry.id   AF-A0AAN5CHX9-F1
#
_cell.length_a   1.000
_cell.length_b   1.000
_cell.length_c   1.000
_cell.angle_alpha   90.00
_cell.angle_beta   90.00
_cell.angle_gamma   90.00
#
_symmetry.space_group_name_H-M   'P 1'
#
loop_
_entity.id
_entity.type
_entity.pdbx_description
1 polymer ?
#
loop_
_entity_poly.entity_id
_entity_poly.type
_entity_poly.pdbx_seq_one_letter_code
_entity_poly.pdbx_strand_id
1 'polypeptide(L)'
;FQIPIYVSSIQGLYLCIVIALMNFTHIFYDGTLSIPLVGPNVQFIPKFWRDLLYQGAFVLMSLMWTLTPATAILQFIVLSRNEVAEWKRLLIASLPTLLCQSLVAYTVPMTMPSAELEEIMERTMKDLYEIEQPEFIQCYGISIKHANIN
;
A
#
# COMPACT_ATOMS: atom_id res chain seq x y z
N PHE A 1 -13.34 31.88 8.04
CA PHE A 1 -12.69 30.78 8.78
C PHE A 1 -11.92 29.91 7.79
N GLN A 2 -10.60 29.86 7.93
CA GLN A 2 -9.72 28.97 7.16
C GLN A 2 -9.30 27.84 8.10
N ILE A 3 -9.58 26.59 7.75
CA ILE A 3 -9.04 25.44 8.46
C ILE A 3 -7.78 25.04 7.68
N PRO A 4 -6.57 25.35 8.17
CA PRO A 4 -5.36 24.82 7.55
C PRO A 4 -5.37 23.30 7.72
N ILE A 5 -5.54 22.57 6.61
CA ILE A 5 -5.37 21.12 6.61
C ILE A 5 -3.86 20.87 6.62
N TYR A 6 -3.30 20.65 7.81
CA TYR A 6 -1.97 20.08 7.96
C TYR A 6 -2.04 18.61 7.56
N VAL A 7 -1.87 18.32 6.26
CA VAL A 7 -1.51 16.96 5.82
C VAL A 7 -0.09 16.74 6.34
N SER A 8 0.00 16.10 7.50
CA SER A 8 1.25 15.98 8.24
C SER A 8 2.31 15.27 7.40
N SER A 9 3.44 15.95 7.22
CA SER A 9 4.68 15.42 6.62
C SER A 9 5.16 14.12 7.28
N ILE A 10 4.66 13.78 8.48
CA ILE A 10 4.99 12.57 9.22
C ILE A 10 4.51 11.30 8.49
N GLN A 11 3.32 11.30 7.88
CA GLN A 11 2.84 10.12 7.15
C GLN A 11 3.69 9.88 5.90
N GLY A 12 3.97 10.94 5.14
CA GLY A 12 4.86 10.87 3.99
C GLY A 12 6.26 10.42 4.38
N LEU A 13 6.80 10.94 5.49
CA LEU A 13 8.09 10.53 6.02
C LEU A 13 8.13 9.04 6.38
N TYR A 14 7.12 8.53 7.08
CA TYR A 14 7.05 7.10 7.43
C TYR A 14 6.98 6.23 6.17
N LEU A 15 6.13 6.59 5.21
CA LEU A 15 6.06 5.86 3.94
C LEU A 15 7.39 5.91 3.17
N CYS A 16 8.05 7.07 3.12
CA CYS A 16 9.36 7.20 2.48
C CYS A 16 10.42 6.33 3.17
N ILE A 17 10.43 6.26 4.51
CA ILE A 17 11.35 5.37 5.25
C ILE A 17 11.06 3.92 4.89
N VAL A 18 9.79 3.52 4.88
CA VAL A 18 9.39 2.15 4.54
C VAL A 18 9.77 1.81 3.10
N ILE A 19 9.47 2.69 2.13
CA ILE A 19 9.88 2.52 0.73
C ILE A 19 11.40 2.49 0.60
N ALA A 20 12.15 3.33 1.30
CA ALA A 20 13.61 3.34 1.21
C ALA A 20 14.24 2.04 1.79
N LEU A 21 13.64 1.47 2.84
CA LEU A 21 14.13 0.24 3.46
C LEU A 21 13.81 -1.01 2.64
N MET A 22 12.68 -0.99 1.94
CA MET A 22 12.06 -2.17 1.35
C MET A 22 12.06 -2.17 -0.19
N ASN A 23 12.12 -0.98 -0.80
CA ASN A 23 12.07 -0.71 -2.23
C ASN A 23 11.01 -1.55 -2.96
N PHE A 24 9.77 -1.06 -2.92
CA PHE A 24 8.65 -1.71 -3.59
C PHE A 24 8.55 -1.25 -5.05
N THR A 25 8.47 -2.21 -5.96
CA THR A 25 8.10 -1.97 -7.36
C THR A 25 6.84 -2.74 -7.66
N HIS A 26 5.91 -2.16 -8.42
CA HIS A 26 4.71 -2.88 -8.88
C HIS A 26 4.91 -3.27 -10.33
N ILE A 27 4.85 -4.56 -10.61
CA ILE A 27 5.10 -5.11 -11.93
C ILE A 27 3.90 -5.96 -12.32
N PHE A 28 3.31 -5.66 -13.45
CA PHE A 28 2.28 -6.49 -14.02
C PHE A 28 2.85 -7.22 -15.23
N TYR A 29 2.99 -8.54 -15.13
CA TYR A 29 3.56 -9.39 -16.16
C TYR A 29 2.76 -10.68 -16.31
N ASP A 30 2.33 -10.98 -17.53
CA ASP A 30 1.61 -12.21 -17.88
C ASP A 30 0.42 -12.55 -16.95
N GLY A 31 -0.43 -11.55 -16.67
CA GLY A 31 -1.58 -11.71 -15.79
C GLY A 31 -1.24 -11.82 -14.30
N THR A 32 0.00 -11.58 -13.91
CA THR A 32 0.48 -11.60 -12.53
C THR A 32 0.91 -10.21 -12.10
N LEU A 33 0.27 -9.69 -11.04
CA LEU A 33 0.75 -8.52 -10.32
C LEU A 33 1.78 -9.00 -9.30
N SER A 34 3.04 -8.65 -9.52
CA SER A 34 4.15 -8.90 -8.61
C SER A 34 4.63 -7.60 -7.98
N ILE A 35 4.88 -7.66 -6.68
CA ILE A 35 5.44 -6.59 -5.88
C ILE A 35 6.73 -7.13 -5.27
N PRO A 36 7.83 -7.19 -6.05
CA PRO A 36 9.11 -7.60 -5.52
C PRO A 36 9.60 -6.57 -4.51
N LEU A 37 10.08 -7.11 -3.40
CA LEU A 37 10.73 -6.45 -2.30
C LEU A 37 12.24 -6.69 -2.47
N VAL A 38 12.94 -5.66 -2.93
CA VAL A 38 14.36 -5.74 -3.30
C VAL A 38 15.14 -4.76 -2.44
N GLY A 39 15.94 -5.27 -1.50
CA GLY A 39 16.77 -4.38 -0.69
C GLY A 39 17.86 -5.10 0.06
N PRO A 40 18.99 -4.43 0.34
CA PRO A 40 20.17 -5.05 0.96
C PRO A 40 19.86 -5.64 2.34
N ASN A 41 18.86 -5.08 3.02
CA ASN A 41 18.48 -5.46 4.38
C ASN A 41 17.35 -6.50 4.44
N VAL A 42 16.65 -6.76 3.32
CA VAL A 42 15.42 -7.55 3.32
C VAL A 42 15.68 -8.99 3.78
N GLN A 43 16.80 -9.56 3.36
CA GLN A 43 17.22 -10.91 3.76
C GLN A 43 17.39 -11.09 5.27
N PHE A 44 17.70 -10.02 6.01
CA PHE A 44 17.92 -10.07 7.47
C PHE A 44 16.63 -9.90 8.27
N ILE A 45 15.54 -9.47 7.63
CA ILE A 45 14.25 -9.26 8.29
C ILE A 45 13.48 -10.59 8.26
N PRO A 46 13.06 -11.15 9.41
CA PRO A 46 12.25 -12.36 9.43
C PRO A 46 10.95 -12.20 8.63
N LYS A 47 10.49 -13.26 7.94
CA LYS A 47 9.33 -13.23 7.04
C LYS A 47 8.09 -12.58 7.68
N PHE A 48 7.77 -12.96 8.92
CA PHE A 48 6.67 -12.35 9.69
C PHE A 48 6.72 -10.82 9.73
N TRP A 49 7.90 -10.24 9.97
CA TRP A 49 8.06 -8.79 10.00
C TRP A 49 8.00 -8.17 8.61
N ARG A 50 8.51 -8.86 7.58
CA ARG A 50 8.40 -8.39 6.18
C ARG A 50 6.94 -8.31 5.74
N ASP A 51 6.16 -9.34 6.04
CA ASP A 51 4.74 -9.40 5.69
C ASP A 51 3.97 -8.29 6.42
N LEU A 52 4.22 -8.10 7.71
CA LEU A 52 3.60 -7.02 8.49
C LEU A 52 3.98 -5.62 7.96
N LEU A 53 5.26 -5.42 7.63
CA LEU A 53 5.75 -4.16 7.07
C LEU A 53 5.13 -3.88 5.70
N TYR A 54 5.06 -4.88 4.82
CA TYR A 54 4.40 -4.75 3.52
C TYR A 54 2.92 -4.37 3.69
N GLN A 55 2.18 -5.09 4.54
CA GLN A 55 0.75 -4.82 4.75
C GLN A 55 0.53 -3.39 5.30
N GLY A 56 1.34 -3.00 6.28
CA GLY A 56 1.32 -1.64 6.82
C GLY A 56 1.68 -0.57 5.76
N ALA A 57 2.70 -0.82 4.95
CA ALA A 57 3.10 0.05 3.84
C ALA A 57 1.96 0.25 2.85
N PHE A 58 1.29 -0.85 2.47
CA PHE A 58 0.19 -0.82 1.51
C PHE A 58 -1.01 -0.01 2.02
N VAL A 59 -1.39 -0.22 3.29
CA VAL A 59 -2.46 0.56 3.94
C VAL A 59 -2.09 2.04 4.00
N LEU A 60 -0.86 2.38 4.41
CA LEU A 60 -0.42 3.77 4.51
C LEU A 60 -0.29 4.47 3.16
N MET A 61 0.17 3.76 2.13
CA MET A 61 0.21 4.24 0.75
C MET A 61 -1.22 4.49 0.25
N SER A 62 -2.13 3.55 0.49
CA SER A 62 -3.54 3.71 0.15
C SER A 62 -4.17 4.89 0.91
N LEU A 63 -3.76 5.13 2.15
CA LEU A 63 -4.24 6.25 2.96
C LEU A 63 -3.95 7.58 2.28
N MET A 64 -2.74 7.76 1.71
CA MET A 64 -2.41 8.97 0.95
C MET A 64 -3.40 9.24 -0.18
N TRP A 65 -3.75 8.22 -0.97
CA TRP A 65 -4.71 8.35 -2.06
C TRP A 65 -6.12 8.66 -1.55
N THR A 66 -6.55 7.98 -0.50
CA THR A 66 -7.90 8.12 0.08
C THR A 66 -8.07 9.39 0.94
N LEU A 67 -7.01 10.10 1.33
CA LEU A 67 -7.12 11.41 2.00
C LEU A 67 -7.56 12.51 1.04
N THR A 68 -7.24 12.39 -0.26
CA THR A 68 -7.64 13.33 -1.30
C THR A 68 -9.16 13.61 -1.27
N PRO A 69 -10.06 12.60 -1.35
CA PRO A 69 -11.50 12.86 -1.29
C PRO A 69 -11.94 13.48 0.05
N ALA A 70 -11.34 13.13 1.20
CA ALA A 70 -11.66 13.79 2.47
C ALA A 70 -11.35 15.29 2.44
N THR A 71 -10.18 15.67 1.92
CA THR A 71 -9.83 17.10 1.79
C THR A 71 -10.77 17.84 0.84
N ALA A 72 -11.15 17.22 -0.28
CA ALA A 72 -12.10 17.78 -1.25
C ALA A 72 -13.51 17.95 -0.66
N ILE A 73 -14.02 16.96 0.08
CA ILE A 73 -15.32 17.04 0.75
C ILE A 73 -15.30 18.14 1.82
N LEU A 74 -14.23 18.23 2.62
CA LEU A 74 -14.11 19.27 3.63
C LEU A 74 -14.10 20.68 2.99
N GLN A 75 -13.35 20.86 1.90
CA GLN A 75 -13.35 22.09 1.12
C GLN A 75 -14.75 22.42 0.57
N PHE A 76 -15.44 21.42 0.00
CA PHE A 76 -16.80 21.59 -0.52
C PHE A 76 -17.80 22.03 0.56
N ILE A 77 -17.77 21.39 1.74
CA ILE A 77 -18.66 21.74 2.86
C ILE A 77 -18.40 23.18 3.33
N VAL A 78 -17.12 23.58 3.41
CA VAL A 78 -16.74 24.95 3.81
C VAL A 78 -17.23 25.98 2.78
N LEU A 79 -17.06 25.71 1.49
CA LEU A 79 -17.50 26.60 0.41
C LEU A 79 -19.03 26.70 0.30
N SER A 80 -19.75 25.63 0.66
CA SER A 80 -21.22 25.59 0.63
C SER A 80 -21.89 26.43 1.72
N ARG A 81 -21.11 27.13 2.58
CA ARG A 81 -21.60 27.97 3.70
C ARG A 81 -22.62 27.27 4.61
N ASN A 82 -22.50 25.95 4.73
CA ASN A 82 -23.45 25.14 5.47
C ASN A 82 -23.22 25.30 6.98
N GLU A 83 -24.24 25.57 7.79
CA GLU A 83 -24.12 25.78 9.26
C GLU A 83 -23.90 24.48 10.05
N VAL A 84 -23.19 23.52 9.46
CA VAL A 84 -22.83 22.26 10.09
C VAL A 84 -21.70 22.49 11.09
N ALA A 85 -21.85 21.98 12.33
CA ALA A 85 -20.81 22.04 13.36
C ALA A 85 -19.48 21.40 12.87
N GLU A 86 -18.34 21.96 13.29
CA GLU A 86 -17.01 21.60 12.77
C GLU A 86 -16.70 20.09 12.88
N TRP A 87 -16.95 19.48 14.02
CA TRP A 87 -16.72 18.04 14.22
C TRP A 87 -17.55 17.17 13.29
N LYS A 88 -18.78 17.60 12.93
CA LYS A 88 -19.62 16.89 11.96
C LYS A 88 -19.04 17.00 10.55
N ARG A 89 -18.47 18.15 10.19
CA ARG A 89 -17.80 18.34 8.89
C ARG A 89 -16.61 17.40 8.74
N LEU A 90 -15.81 17.27 9.81
CA LEU A 90 -14.68 16.35 9.86
C LEU A 90 -15.15 14.89 9.73
N LEU A 91 -16.16 14.47 10.50
CA LEU A 91 -16.70 13.12 10.40
C LEU A 91 -17.24 12.82 8.99
N ILE A 92 -18.03 13.73 8.41
CA ILE A 92 -18.58 13.55 7.06
C ILE A 92 -17.46 13.43 6.01
N ALA A 93 -16.44 14.29 6.09
CA ALA A 93 -15.31 14.24 5.18
C ALA A 93 -14.46 12.98 5.34
N SER A 94 -14.26 12.49 6.57
CA SER A 94 -13.44 11.31 6.85
C SER A 94 -14.15 9.97 6.60
N LEU A 95 -15.48 9.93 6.61
CA LEU A 95 -16.25 8.69 6.44
C LEU A 95 -15.88 7.89 5.18
N PRO A 96 -15.82 8.49 3.97
CA PRO A 96 -15.41 7.77 2.77
C PRO A 96 -13.98 7.22 2.86
N THR A 97 -13.05 8.01 3.39
CA THR A 97 -11.66 7.59 3.61
C THR A 97 -11.58 6.40 4.55
N LEU A 98 -12.28 6.44 5.69
CA LEU A 98 -12.32 5.34 6.66
C LEU A 98 -12.93 4.07 6.06
N LEU A 99 -13.99 4.20 5.26
CA LEU A 99 -14.60 3.06 4.57
C LEU A 99 -13.63 2.44 3.56
N CYS A 100 -13.02 3.25 2.70
CA CYS A 100 -12.04 2.78 1.73
C CYS A 100 -10.84 2.12 2.43
N GLN A 101 -10.34 2.73 3.52
CA GLN A 101 -9.24 2.15 4.28
C GLN A 101 -9.58 0.84 4.96
N SER A 102 -10.79 0.73 5.49
CA SER A 102 -11.25 -0.53 6.09
C SER A 102 -11.32 -1.65 5.04
N LEU A 103 -11.78 -1.32 3.82
CA LEU A 103 -11.79 -2.26 2.70
C LEU A 103 -10.36 -2.66 2.28
N VAL A 104 -9.44 -1.70 2.16
CA VAL A 104 -8.03 -1.99 1.84
C VAL A 104 -7.38 -2.85 2.92
N ALA A 105 -7.55 -2.53 4.20
CA ALA A 105 -7.00 -3.32 5.30
C ALA A 105 -7.56 -4.76 5.32
N TYR A 106 -8.82 -4.94 4.92
CA TYR A 106 -9.44 -6.25 4.78
C TYR A 106 -8.91 -7.04 3.57
N THR A 107 -8.63 -6.39 2.44
CA THR A 107 -8.20 -7.06 1.20
C THR A 107 -6.69 -7.22 1.07
N VAL A 108 -5.88 -6.39 1.74
CA VAL A 108 -4.42 -6.46 1.69
C VAL A 108 -3.84 -7.85 1.99
N PRO A 109 -4.34 -8.60 2.99
CA PRO A 109 -3.86 -9.97 3.24
C PRO A 109 -4.06 -10.91 2.04
N MET A 110 -5.01 -10.64 1.15
CA MET A 110 -5.24 -11.43 -0.06
C MET A 110 -4.13 -11.24 -1.12
N THR A 111 -3.19 -10.32 -0.89
CA THR A 111 -2.00 -10.11 -1.72
C THR A 111 -0.76 -10.84 -1.19
N MET A 112 -0.92 -11.64 -0.12
CA MET A 112 0.11 -12.56 0.36
C MET A 112 0.04 -13.83 -0.51
N PRO A 113 1.04 -14.12 -1.35
CA PRO A 113 1.01 -15.31 -2.17
C PRO A 113 1.20 -16.57 -1.32
N SER A 114 0.63 -17.69 -1.78
CA SER A 114 1.05 -19.01 -1.30
C SER A 114 2.55 -19.25 -1.56
N ALA A 115 3.16 -20.20 -0.84
CA ALA A 115 4.58 -20.53 -1.02
C ALA A 115 4.93 -20.96 -2.46
N GLU A 116 4.01 -21.64 -3.14
CA GLU A 116 4.19 -22.07 -4.53
C GLU A 116 4.15 -20.88 -5.50
N LEU A 117 3.19 -19.96 -5.31
CA LEU A 117 3.09 -18.76 -6.13
C LEU A 117 4.27 -17.82 -5.88
N GLU A 118 4.70 -17.69 -4.63
CA GLU A 118 5.87 -16.91 -4.23
C GLU A 118 7.13 -17.36 -5.00
N GLU A 119 7.38 -18.68 -5.10
CA GLU A 119 8.51 -19.23 -5.84
C GLU A 119 8.43 -18.93 -7.35
N ILE A 120 7.24 -19.05 -7.94
CA ILE A 120 7.01 -18.73 -9.35
C ILE A 120 7.28 -17.24 -9.60
N MET A 121 6.76 -16.37 -8.73
CA MET A 121 6.95 -14.92 -8.84
C MET A 121 8.41 -14.54 -8.65
N GLU A 122 9.10 -15.12 -7.67
CA GLU A 122 10.53 -14.88 -7.43
C GLU A 122 11.37 -15.25 -8.66
N ARG A 123 11.17 -16.47 -9.19
CA ARG A 123 11.89 -16.94 -10.39
C ARG A 123 11.62 -16.04 -11.59
N THR A 124 10.36 -15.70 -11.82
CA THR A 124 9.95 -14.82 -12.93
C THR A 124 10.60 -13.43 -12.80
N MET A 125 10.67 -12.87 -11.59
CA MET A 125 11.29 -11.56 -11.38
C MET A 125 12.82 -11.63 -11.52
N LYS A 126 13.46 -12.70 -11.04
CA LYS A 126 14.91 -12.91 -11.25
C LYS A 126 15.25 -13.00 -12.73
N ASP A 127 14.47 -13.77 -13.49
CA ASP A 127 14.64 -13.90 -14.93
C ASP A 127 14.39 -12.56 -15.65
N LEU A 128 13.34 -11.82 -15.27
CA LEU A 128 12.97 -10.54 -15.91
C LEU A 128 14.01 -9.44 -15.68
N TYR A 129 14.63 -9.40 -14.49
CA TYR A 129 15.64 -8.40 -14.15
C TYR A 129 17.08 -8.85 -14.39
N GLU A 130 17.27 -10.06 -14.94
CA GLU A 130 18.60 -10.68 -15.12
C GLU A 130 19.41 -10.71 -13.81
N ILE A 131 18.71 -10.91 -12.68
CA ILE A 131 19.32 -10.92 -11.35
C ILE A 131 20.04 -12.25 -11.14
N GLU A 132 21.34 -12.18 -10.81
CA GLU A 132 22.12 -13.37 -10.48
C GLU A 132 21.55 -14.07 -9.24
N GLN A 133 21.66 -15.41 -9.19
CA GLN A 133 21.01 -16.22 -8.17
C GLN A 133 21.32 -15.93 -6.68
N PRO A 134 22.45 -15.32 -6.25
CA PRO A 134 22.65 -15.07 -4.82
C PRO A 134 21.78 -13.94 -4.25
N GLU A 135 21.16 -13.10 -5.08
CA GLU A 135 20.37 -11.99 -4.56
C GLU A 135 19.00 -12.46 -4.04
N PHE A 136 18.70 -12.04 -2.81
CA PHE A 136 17.43 -12.34 -2.15
C PHE A 136 16.33 -11.42 -2.70
N ILE A 137 15.24 -12.01 -3.19
CA ILE A 137 14.03 -11.29 -3.61
C ILE A 137 12.85 -11.94 -2.91
N GLN A 138 12.00 -11.13 -2.30
CA GLN A 138 10.71 -11.56 -1.77
C GLN A 138 9.63 -10.97 -2.67
N CYS A 139 8.71 -11.79 -3.17
CA CYS A 139 7.60 -11.31 -3.99
C CYS A 139 6.28 -11.35 -3.20
N TYR A 140 5.47 -10.30 -3.36
CA TYR A 140 4.06 -10.24 -2.95
C TYR A 140 3.18 -10.02 -4.17
N GLY A 141 1.88 -10.25 -4.06
CA GLY A 141 0.91 -9.90 -5.09
C GLY A 141 -0.07 -11.04 -5.39
N ILE A 142 -0.62 -11.01 -6.61
CA ILE A 142 -1.70 -11.91 -7.04
C ILE A 142 -1.52 -12.28 -8.52
N SER A 143 -1.99 -13.45 -8.90
CA SER A 143 -2.00 -13.92 -10.28
C SER A 143 -3.40 -14.31 -10.75
N ILE A 144 -3.78 -13.80 -11.92
CA ILE A 144 -4.97 -14.26 -12.63
C ILE A 144 -4.66 -15.60 -13.33
N LYS A 145 -3.44 -15.74 -13.84
CA LYS A 145 -2.98 -16.96 -14.53
C LYS A 145 -2.87 -18.15 -13.58
N HIS A 146 -2.43 -17.91 -12.35
CA HIS A 146 -2.24 -18.91 -11.31
C HIS A 146 -3.28 -18.80 -10.18
N ALA A 147 -4.53 -18.47 -10.53
CA ALA A 147 -5.57 -18.14 -9.55
C ALA A 147 -5.88 -19.27 -8.53
N ASN A 148 -5.56 -20.52 -8.86
CA ASN A 148 -5.74 -21.69 -7.99
C ASN A 148 -4.73 -21.78 -6.85
N ILE A 149 -3.62 -21.02 -6.94
CA ILE A 149 -2.52 -21.01 -5.95
C ILE A 149 -2.22 -19.59 -5.45
N ASN A 150 -3.16 -18.65 -5.62
CA ASN A 150 -3.07 -17.33 -4.99
C ASN A 150 -2.98 -17.47 -3.47
#